data_AF-B1L4G9-F1
#
_entry.id   AF-B1L4G9-F1
#
_cell.length_a   1.000
_cell.length_b   1.000
_cell.length_c   1.000
_cell.angle_alpha   90.00
_cell.angle_beta   90.00
_cell.angle_gamma   90.00
#
_symmetry.space_group_name_H-M   'P 1'
#
loop_
_entity.id
_entity.type
_entity.pdbx_description
1 polymer ?
#
loop_
_entity_poly.entity_id
_entity_poly.type
_entity_poly.pdbx_seq_one_letter_code
_entity_poly.pdbx_strand_id
1 'polypeptide(L)'
;MKSPFFLADRYLIPGLYRLLVMNLRKRGLLEVEIAEILGISVSNVSRYLNMKRGALLRLEDLEEVSKLTDELAESIIAGERVSINFSIYKIASELLSRKLLCEFHRSIDGIDRSCNICPEIFK
;
A
#
# COMPACT_ATOMS: atom_id res chain seq x y z
N MET A 1 7.84 -20.54 4.68
CA MET A 1 8.08 -19.19 5.20
C MET A 1 8.38 -18.26 4.04
N LYS A 2 7.37 -17.52 3.59
CA LYS A 2 7.53 -16.42 2.66
C LYS A 2 8.31 -15.30 3.34
N SER A 3 9.18 -14.63 2.60
CA SER A 3 9.97 -13.53 3.14
C SER A 3 9.11 -12.28 3.33
N PRO A 4 9.53 -11.32 4.17
CA PRO A 4 8.89 -10.01 4.28
C PRO A 4 8.79 -9.30 2.92
N PHE A 5 9.79 -9.46 2.05
CA PHE A 5 9.79 -8.89 0.70
C PHE A 5 8.71 -9.52 -0.20
N PHE A 6 8.51 -10.84 -0.12
CA PHE A 6 7.40 -11.49 -0.82
C PHE A 6 6.04 -10.97 -0.33
N LEU A 7 5.88 -10.81 0.99
CA LEU A 7 4.66 -10.27 1.57
C LEU A 7 4.41 -8.84 1.08
N ALA A 8 5.47 -8.02 1.05
CA ALA A 8 5.43 -6.64 0.62
C ALA A 8 5.00 -6.51 -0.85
N ASP A 9 5.71 -7.21 -1.74
CA ASP A 9 5.47 -7.17 -3.19
C ASP A 9 4.09 -7.73 -3.57
N ARG A 10 3.70 -8.85 -2.94
CA ARG A 10 2.48 -9.55 -3.33
C ARG A 10 1.21 -8.93 -2.76
N TYR A 11 1.27 -8.32 -1.57
CA TYR A 11 0.07 -7.89 -0.84
C TYR A 11 0.12 -6.44 -0.38
N LEU A 12 1.19 -6.03 0.31
CA LEU A 12 1.25 -4.72 0.95
C LEU A 12 1.30 -3.57 -0.04
N ILE A 13 2.28 -3.57 -0.96
CA ILE A 13 2.47 -2.52 -1.95
C ILE A 13 1.24 -2.41 -2.88
N PRO A 14 0.70 -3.51 -3.43
CA PRO A 14 -0.56 -3.44 -4.17
C PRO A 14 -1.73 -2.90 -3.36
N GLY A 15 -1.82 -3.20 -2.06
CA GLY A 15 -2.84 -2.67 -1.16
C GLY A 15 -2.70 -1.16 -0.96
N LEU A 16 -1.48 -0.66 -0.76
CA LEU A 16 -1.21 0.77 -0.62
C LEU A 16 -1.55 1.55 -1.90
N TYR A 17 -1.15 1.02 -3.06
CA TYR A 17 -1.54 1.59 -4.35
C TYR A 17 -3.06 1.59 -4.56
N ARG A 18 -3.76 0.54 -4.12
CA ARG A 18 -5.23 0.50 -4.16
C ARG A 18 -5.82 1.65 -3.35
N LEU A 19 -5.39 1.84 -2.11
CA LEU A 19 -5.88 2.93 -1.25
C LEU A 19 -5.61 4.30 -1.87
N LEU A 20 -4.38 4.53 -2.36
CA LEU A 20 -4.02 5.79 -3.00
C LEU A 20 -4.90 6.08 -4.23
N VAL A 21 -5.09 5.08 -5.12
CA VAL A 21 -5.96 5.20 -6.30
C VAL A 21 -7.41 5.50 -5.88
N MET A 22 -7.92 4.83 -4.84
CA MET A 22 -9.27 5.09 -4.33
C MET A 22 -9.40 6.51 -3.77
N ASN A 23 -8.39 7.01 -3.05
CA ASN A 23 -8.40 8.36 -2.48
C ASN A 23 -8.32 9.44 -3.56
N LEU A 24 -7.50 9.24 -4.60
CA LEU A 24 -7.45 10.13 -5.77
C LEU A 24 -8.77 10.11 -6.54
N ARG A 25 -9.37 8.93 -6.72
CA ARG A 25 -10.66 8.80 -7.41
C ARG A 25 -11.80 9.50 -6.65
N LYS A 26 -11.84 9.38 -5.32
CA LYS A 26 -12.80 10.08 -4.45
C LYS A 26 -12.69 11.61 -4.56
N ARG A 27 -11.52 12.12 -4.90
CA ARG A 27 -11.23 13.55 -5.09
C ARG A 27 -11.48 14.04 -6.52
N GLY A 28 -12.10 13.21 -7.37
CA GLY A 28 -12.63 13.62 -8.67
C GLY A 28 -11.76 13.26 -9.87
N LEU A 29 -10.53 12.76 -9.68
CA LEU A 29 -9.64 12.43 -10.79
C LEU A 29 -10.18 11.24 -11.61
N LEU A 30 -10.02 11.33 -12.92
CA LEU A 30 -10.30 10.28 -13.90
C LEU A 30 -9.21 9.19 -13.86
N GLU A 31 -9.55 7.97 -14.29
CA GLU A 31 -8.56 6.86 -14.30
C GLU A 31 -7.32 7.17 -15.16
N VAL A 32 -7.50 7.95 -16.24
CA VAL A 32 -6.40 8.39 -17.13
C VAL A 32 -5.47 9.38 -16.43
N GLU A 33 -6.00 10.35 -15.69
CA GLU A 33 -5.22 11.32 -14.92
C GLU A 33 -4.45 10.61 -13.79
N ILE A 34 -5.10 9.67 -13.10
CA ILE A 34 -4.46 8.86 -12.07
C ILE A 34 -3.32 8.03 -12.66
N ALA A 35 -3.54 7.41 -13.82
CA ALA A 35 -2.52 6.61 -14.51
C ALA A 35 -1.28 7.45 -14.86
N GLU A 36 -1.49 8.66 -15.39
CA GLU A 36 -0.43 9.60 -15.72
C GLU A 36 0.35 10.05 -14.48
N ILE A 37 -0.34 10.48 -13.43
CA ILE A 37 0.28 10.92 -12.16
C ILE A 37 1.09 9.80 -11.52
N LEU A 38 0.53 8.58 -11.48
CA LEU A 38 1.16 7.45 -10.82
C LEU A 38 2.20 6.72 -11.70
N GLY A 39 2.31 7.07 -12.99
CA GLY A 39 3.22 6.41 -13.93
C GLY A 39 2.90 4.92 -14.16
N ILE A 40 1.61 4.56 -14.14
CA ILE A 40 1.13 3.19 -14.35
C ILE A 40 0.11 3.14 -15.49
N SER A 41 -0.23 1.96 -15.98
CA SER A 41 -1.28 1.84 -17.00
C SER A 41 -2.68 2.15 -16.44
N VAL A 42 -3.56 2.70 -17.28
CA VAL A 42 -5.00 2.86 -16.96
C VAL A 42 -5.62 1.52 -16.55
N SER A 43 -5.20 0.43 -17.18
CA SER A 43 -5.64 -0.93 -16.81
C SER A 43 -5.20 -1.34 -15.40
N ASN A 44 -4.07 -0.85 -14.89
CA ASN A 44 -3.67 -1.06 -13.50
C ASN A 44 -4.57 -0.27 -12.54
N VAL A 45 -4.89 1.00 -12.88
CA VAL A 45 -5.84 1.83 -12.11
C VAL A 45 -7.20 1.15 -12.03
N SER A 46 -7.75 0.73 -13.16
CA SER A 46 -9.04 0.02 -13.20
C SER A 46 -9.02 -1.27 -12.38
N ARG A 47 -7.91 -2.03 -12.39
CA ARG A 47 -7.74 -3.22 -11.54
C ARG A 47 -7.72 -2.90 -10.06
N TYR A 48 -7.10 -1.78 -9.67
CA TYR A 48 -7.12 -1.30 -8.29
C TYR A 48 -8.51 -0.86 -7.86
N LEU A 49 -9.31 -0.23 -8.72
CA LEU A 49 -10.67 0.18 -8.38
C LEU A 49 -11.63 -1.02 -8.33
N ASN A 50 -11.63 -1.84 -9.38
CA ASN A 50 -12.74 -2.78 -9.67
C ASN A 50 -12.40 -4.27 -9.44
N MET A 51 -11.13 -4.68 -9.58
CA MET A 51 -10.76 -6.10 -9.70
C MET A 51 -10.11 -6.69 -8.44
N LYS A 52 -10.43 -6.14 -7.26
CA LYS A 52 -9.91 -6.60 -5.94
C LYS A 52 -8.37 -6.67 -5.83
N ARG A 53 -7.60 -6.09 -6.76
CA ARG A 53 -6.14 -6.07 -6.66
C ARG A 53 -5.74 -5.27 -5.42
N GLY A 54 -4.98 -5.89 -4.52
CA GLY A 54 -4.62 -5.28 -3.24
C GLY A 54 -5.70 -5.37 -2.16
N ALA A 55 -6.87 -5.97 -2.43
CA ALA A 55 -7.98 -6.03 -1.47
C ALA A 55 -7.91 -7.24 -0.51
N LEU A 56 -6.97 -8.17 -0.71
CA LEU A 56 -6.83 -9.35 0.17
C LEU A 56 -6.33 -8.94 1.56
N LEU A 57 -5.45 -7.95 1.61
CA LEU A 57 -5.03 -7.30 2.83
C LEU A 57 -5.90 -6.05 3.00
N ARG A 58 -6.81 -6.07 3.97
CA ARG A 58 -7.74 -4.95 4.24
C ARG A 58 -7.02 -3.80 4.96
N LEU A 59 -6.12 -3.15 4.24
CA LEU A 59 -5.37 -2.00 4.75
C LEU A 59 -6.28 -0.81 5.09
N GLU A 60 -7.44 -0.72 4.45
CA GLU A 60 -8.48 0.26 4.77
C GLU A 60 -8.98 0.18 6.22
N ASP A 61 -8.88 -1.00 6.86
CA ASP A 61 -9.30 -1.20 8.25
C ASP A 61 -8.23 -0.69 9.24
N LEU A 62 -7.02 -0.37 8.76
CA LEU A 62 -5.95 0.22 9.55
C LEU A 62 -6.02 1.74 9.41
N GLU A 63 -6.59 2.41 10.41
CA GLU A 63 -6.82 3.86 10.41
C GLU A 63 -5.57 4.67 10.04
N GLU A 64 -4.41 4.29 10.58
CA GLU A 64 -3.15 4.93 10.28
C GLU A 64 -2.72 4.80 8.80
N VAL A 65 -2.95 3.63 8.19
CA VAL A 65 -2.63 3.41 6.77
C VAL A 65 -3.56 4.23 5.89
N SER A 66 -4.85 4.25 6.25
CA SER A 66 -5.83 5.09 5.56
C SER A 66 -5.41 6.56 5.64
N LYS A 67 -5.00 7.05 6.81
CA LYS A 67 -4.55 8.44 7.00
C LYS A 67 -3.31 8.75 6.15
N LEU A 68 -2.25 7.93 6.22
CA LEU A 68 -1.02 8.16 5.47
C LEU A 68 -1.23 8.15 3.95
N THR A 69 -2.11 7.28 3.45
CA THR A 69 -2.45 7.22 2.01
C THR A 69 -3.39 8.35 1.58
N ASP A 70 -4.16 8.91 2.51
CA ASP A 70 -5.01 10.09 2.26
C ASP A 70 -4.17 11.36 2.19
N GLU A 71 -3.26 11.58 3.15
CA GLU A 71 -2.28 12.68 3.14
C GLU A 71 -1.43 12.68 1.87
N LEU A 72 -0.97 11.51 1.43
CA LEU A 72 -0.24 11.38 0.16
C LEU A 72 -1.10 11.81 -1.04
N ALA A 73 -2.39 11.47 -1.05
CA ALA A 73 -3.31 11.90 -2.09
C ALA A 73 -3.52 13.43 -2.07
N GLU A 74 -3.57 14.04 -0.88
CA GLU A 74 -3.68 15.49 -0.74
C GLU A 74 -2.46 16.22 -1.29
N SER A 75 -1.25 15.78 -0.92
CA SER A 75 0.00 16.33 -1.47
C SER A 75 0.04 16.23 -2.99
N ILE A 76 -0.40 15.10 -3.57
CA ILE A 76 -0.47 14.92 -5.03
C ILE A 76 -1.41 15.96 -5.67
N ILE A 77 -2.61 16.15 -5.11
CA ILE A 77 -3.58 17.11 -5.67
C ILE A 77 -3.14 18.55 -5.49
N ALA A 78 -2.46 18.87 -4.40
CA ALA A 78 -1.85 20.17 -4.17
C ALA A 78 -0.70 20.48 -5.15
N GLY A 79 -0.28 19.52 -5.98
CA GLY A 79 0.80 19.68 -6.94
C GLY A 79 2.19 19.65 -6.29
N GLU A 80 2.29 19.10 -5.08
CA GLU A 80 3.57 18.97 -4.39
C GLU A 80 4.48 17.98 -5.13
N ARG A 81 5.78 18.26 -5.15
CA ARG A 81 6.77 17.32 -5.69
C ARG A 81 6.98 16.16 -4.72
N VAL A 82 6.15 15.12 -4.87
CA VAL A 82 6.23 13.89 -4.09
C VAL A 82 6.77 12.73 -4.93
N SER A 83 7.67 11.94 -4.34
CA SER A 83 8.08 10.67 -4.94
C SER A 83 7.13 9.56 -4.48
N ILE A 84 6.19 9.19 -5.36
CA ILE A 84 5.12 8.22 -5.04
C ILE A 84 5.70 6.88 -4.58
N ASN A 85 6.67 6.33 -5.32
CA ASN A 85 7.32 5.07 -4.95
C ASN A 85 8.00 5.18 -3.58
N PHE A 86 8.71 6.28 -3.32
CA PHE A 86 9.35 6.49 -2.03
C PHE A 86 8.32 6.54 -0.89
N SER A 87 7.24 7.32 -1.06
CA SER A 87 6.17 7.43 -0.06
C SER A 87 5.51 6.07 0.21
N ILE A 88 5.18 5.31 -0.83
CA ILE A 88 4.59 3.97 -0.71
C ILE A 88 5.55 3.01 -0.01
N TYR A 89 6.84 3.00 -0.38
CA TYR A 89 7.83 2.11 0.25
C TYR A 89 8.13 2.52 1.69
N LYS A 90 8.12 3.82 2.00
CA LYS A 90 8.25 4.33 3.36
C LYS A 90 7.10 3.84 4.23
N ILE A 91 5.85 4.00 3.77
CA ILE A 91 4.67 3.48 4.47
C ILE A 91 4.80 1.95 4.64
N ALA A 92 5.11 1.22 3.56
CA ALA A 92 5.25 -0.24 3.63
C ALA A 92 6.31 -0.68 4.66
N SER A 93 7.45 0.01 4.70
CA SER A 93 8.56 -0.28 5.62
C SER A 93 8.15 -0.03 7.07
N GLU A 94 7.44 1.07 7.35
CA GLU A 94 6.89 1.40 8.66
C GLU A 94 5.90 0.34 9.17
N LEU A 95 5.00 -0.13 8.29
CA LEU A 95 4.03 -1.17 8.67
C LEU A 95 4.70 -2.52 8.96
N LEU A 96 5.77 -2.83 8.22
CA LEU A 96 6.57 -4.04 8.44
C LEU A 96 7.39 -3.95 9.73
N SER A 97 8.08 -2.84 9.98
CA SER A 97 8.90 -2.63 11.18
C SER A 97 8.06 -2.76 12.46
N ARG A 98 6.82 -2.25 12.42
CA ARG A 98 5.87 -2.29 13.54
C ARG A 98 5.04 -3.57 13.65
N LYS A 99 5.37 -4.59 12.85
CA LYS A 99 4.71 -5.91 12.86
C LYS A 99 3.21 -5.88 12.57
N LEU A 100 2.70 -4.83 11.91
CA LEU A 100 1.26 -4.67 11.66
C LEU A 100 0.69 -5.71 10.68
N LEU A 101 1.56 -6.36 9.90
CA LEU A 101 1.16 -7.43 8.98
C LEU A 101 1.39 -8.85 9.54
N CYS A 102 1.83 -9.01 10.79
CA CYS A 102 2.19 -10.33 11.32
C CYS A 102 1.01 -11.31 11.38
N GLU A 103 -0.19 -10.87 11.74
CA GLU A 103 -1.37 -11.74 11.76
C GLU A 103 -1.78 -12.17 10.35
N PHE A 104 -1.75 -11.25 9.39
CA PHE A 104 -1.97 -11.60 8.00
C PHE A 104 -0.90 -12.56 7.47
N HIS A 105 0.38 -12.31 7.74
CA HIS A 105 1.47 -13.19 7.35
C HIS A 105 1.33 -14.60 7.98
N ARG A 106 0.88 -14.68 9.24
CA ARG A 106 0.60 -15.96 9.92
C ARG A 106 -0.51 -16.75 9.22
N SER A 107 -1.54 -16.07 8.73
CA SER A 107 -2.62 -16.72 7.99
C SER A 107 -2.17 -17.35 6.67
N ILE A 108 -1.07 -16.87 6.07
CA ILE A 108 -0.52 -17.39 4.81
C ILE A 108 0.42 -18.57 5.07
N ASP A 109 1.37 -18.42 5.99
CA ASP A 109 2.54 -19.29 6.08
C ASP A 109 2.84 -19.81 7.50
N GLY A 110 1.96 -19.54 8.47
CA GLY A 110 2.05 -20.10 9.83
C GLY A 110 3.25 -19.60 10.65
N ILE A 111 3.73 -18.38 10.42
CA ILE A 111 4.91 -17.84 11.12
C ILE A 111 4.77 -17.84 12.65
N ASP A 112 5.89 -17.99 13.36
CA ASP A 112 5.92 -18.01 14.83
C ASP A 112 5.59 -16.63 15.45
N ARG A 113 4.96 -16.61 16.64
CA ARG A 113 4.60 -15.36 17.36
C ARG A 113 5.84 -14.56 17.82
N SER A 114 6.96 -15.22 18.05
CA SER A 114 8.24 -14.63 18.44
C SER A 114 9.06 -14.08 17.27
N CYS A 115 8.57 -14.19 16.02
CA CYS A 115 9.27 -13.68 14.84
C CYS A 115 9.59 -12.18 14.95
N ASN A 116 10.85 -11.82 14.69
CA ASN A 116 11.39 -10.44 14.72
C ASN A 116 12.07 -10.01 13.41
N ILE A 117 11.94 -10.79 12.33
CA ILE A 117 12.65 -10.53 11.07
C ILE A 117 12.31 -9.13 10.51
N CYS A 118 11.03 -8.73 10.51
CA CYS A 118 10.65 -7.43 9.96
C CYS A 118 11.26 -6.23 10.71
N PRO A 119 11.11 -6.08 12.05
CA PRO A 119 11.75 -4.98 12.79
C PRO A 119 13.28 -4.99 12.75
N GLU A 120 13.92 -6.15 12.52
CA GLU A 120 15.37 -6.21 12.36
C GLU A 120 15.84 -5.70 10.99
N ILE A 121 15.05 -5.93 9.94
CA ILE A 121 15.36 -5.51 8.56
C ILE A 121 14.92 -4.06 8.29
N PHE A 122 13.70 -3.70 8.66
CA PHE A 122 13.09 -2.40 8.40
C PHE A 122 13.16 -1.57 9.69
N LYS A 123 13.95 -0.50 9.68
CA LYS A 123 14.18 0.41 10.81
C LYS A 123 13.57 1.77 10.54
#